data_AF-A0A7W7WDK4-F1
#
_entry.id   AF-A0A7W7WDK4-F1
#
_cell.length_a   1.000
_cell.length_b   1.000
_cell.length_c   1.000
_cell.angle_alpha   90.00
_cell.angle_beta   90.00
_cell.angle_gamma   90.00
#
_symmetry.space_group_name_H-M   'P 1'
#
loop_
_entity.id
_entity.type
_entity.pdbx_description
1 polymer ?
#
loop_
_entity_poly.entity_id
_entity_poly.type
_entity_poly.pdbx_seq_one_letter_code
_entity_poly.pdbx_strand_id
1 'polypeptide(L)' 'MEMARALYEMKGDDGKRRYTVQQIADRLGVSRATIYRHLDPDKPVSA' A
#
# COMPACT_ATOMS: atom_id res chain seq x y z
N MET A 1 6.60 -3.30 6.05
CA MET A 1 6.37 -4.25 4.94
C MET A 1 6.97 -3.67 3.67
N GLU A 2 8.12 -4.18 3.24
CA GLU A 2 8.80 -3.67 2.03
C GLU A 2 8.00 -3.96 0.74
N MET A 3 7.35 -5.12 0.65
CA MET A 3 6.53 -5.50 -0.50
C MET A 3 5.29 -4.63 -0.74
N ALA A 4 4.64 -4.13 0.32
CA ALA A 4 3.45 -3.29 0.18
C ALA A 4 3.79 -1.95 -0.49
N ARG A 5 4.94 -1.38 -0.15
CA ARG A 5 5.45 -0.14 -0.75
C ARG A 5 5.83 -0.34 -2.22
N ALA A 6 6.56 -1.42 -2.52
CA ALA A 6 6.95 -1.75 -3.89
C ALA A 6 5.75 -1.92 -4.82
N LEU A 7 4.69 -2.60 -4.36
CA LEU A 7 3.45 -2.77 -5.15
C LEU A 7 2.68 -1.46 -5.33
N TYR A 8 2.67 -0.59 -4.32
CA TYR A 8 1.99 0.71 -4.37
C TYR A 8 2.69 1.72 -5.29
N GLU A 9 4.02 1.69 -5.33
CA GLU A 9 4.83 2.56 -6.18
C GLU A 9 4.93 2.06 -7.63
N MET A 10 4.61 0.78 -7.89
CA MET A 10 4.61 0.21 -9.24
C MET A 10 3.62 0.95 -10.14
N LYS A 11 4.12 1.46 -11.28
CA LYS A 11 3.31 2.12 -12.30
C LYS A 11 2.94 1.16 -13.43
N GLY A 12 1.75 1.35 -13.99
CA GLY A 12 1.30 0.70 -15.22
C GLY A 12 1.80 1.43 -16.46
N ASP A 13 1.43 0.91 -17.64
CA ASP A 13 1.84 1.45 -18.93
C ASP A 13 1.26 2.85 -19.20
N ASP A 14 0.20 3.22 -18.45
CA ASP A 14 -0.42 4.54 -18.44
C ASP A 14 0.27 5.54 -17.49
N GLY A 15 1.36 5.14 -16.84
CA GLY A 15 2.10 5.94 -15.86
C GLY A 15 1.39 6.12 -14.51
N LYS A 16 0.21 5.52 -14.31
CA LYS A 16 -0.54 5.54 -13.05
C LYS A 16 -0.18 4.33 -12.19
N ARG A 17 -0.61 4.32 -10.92
CA ARG A 17 -0.39 3.17 -10.04
C ARG A 17 -1.03 1.93 -10.61
N ARG A 18 -0.25 0.86 -10.73
CA ARG A 18 -0.70 -0.44 -11.26
C ARG A 18 -1.67 -1.15 -10.31
N TYR A 19 -1.51 -0.95 -9.01
CA TYR A 19 -2.33 -1.57 -7.98
C TYR A 19 -2.96 -0.53 -7.05
N THR A 20 -4.22 -0.74 -6.72
CA THR A 20 -4.92 -0.02 -5.65
C THR A 20 -4.53 -0.60 -4.28
N VAL A 21 -4.74 0.18 -3.22
CA VAL A 21 -4.52 -0.28 -1.83
C VAL A 21 -5.35 -1.53 -1.51
N GLN A 22 -6.57 -1.65 -2.03
CA GLN A 22 -7.41 -2.83 -1.85
C GLN A 22 -6.79 -4.06 -2.52
N GLN A 23 -6.34 -3.95 -3.78
CA GLN A 23 -5.71 -5.07 -4.49
C GLN A 23 -4.42 -5.54 -3.80
N ILE A 24 -3.65 -4.61 -3.22
CA ILE A 24 -2.45 -4.94 -2.44
C ILE A 24 -2.85 -5.66 -1.15
N ALA A 25 -3.89 -5.17 -0.45
CA ALA A 25 -4.41 -5.79 0.75
C ALA A 25 -4.90 -7.22 0.50
N ASP A 26 -5.68 -7.43 -0.56
CA ASP A 26 -6.21 -8.74 -0.97
C ASP A 26 -5.06 -9.69 -1.34
N ARG A 27 -4.08 -9.21 -2.11
CA ARG A 27 -2.90 -10.01 -2.52
C ARG A 27 -2.04 -10.43 -1.33
N LEU A 28 -1.93 -9.60 -0.32
CA LEU A 28 -1.14 -9.86 0.88
C LEU A 28 -1.93 -10.55 2.00
N GLY A 29 -3.25 -10.75 1.82
CA GLY A 29 -4.11 -11.33 2.84
C GLY A 29 -4.24 -10.48 4.11
N VAL A 30 -4.15 -9.15 3.98
CA VAL A 30 -4.19 -8.21 5.11
C VAL A 30 -5.30 -7.18 4.94
N SER A 31 -5.58 -6.41 6.00
CA SER A 31 -6.52 -5.29 5.92
C SER A 31 -5.91 -4.09 5.20
N ARG A 32 -6.76 -3.23 4.62
CA ARG A 32 -6.34 -1.92 4.09
C ARG A 32 -5.64 -1.04 5.14
N ALA A 33 -6.06 -1.12 6.40
CA ALA A 33 -5.46 -0.37 7.50
C ALA A 33 -3.99 -0.78 7.72
N THR A 34 -3.68 -2.07 7.58
CA THR A 34 -2.31 -2.60 7.62
C THR A 34 -1.47 -1.99 6.50
N ILE A 35 -2.01 -1.88 5.29
CA ILE A 35 -1.32 -1.24 4.16
C ILE A 35 -1.05 0.24 4.43
N TYR A 36 -2.06 1.02 4.86
CA TYR A 36 -1.86 2.44 5.16
C TYR A 36 -0.81 2.69 6.24
N ARG A 37 -0.79 1.88 7.29
CA ARG A 37 0.24 1.98 8.36
C ARG A 37 1.67 1.77 7.84
N HIS A 38 1.83 1.01 6.75
CA HIS A 38 3.13 0.81 6.12
C HIS A 38 3.45 1.82 5.02
N LEU A 39 2.44 2.48 4.44
CA LEU A 39 2.62 3.52 3.43
C LEU A 39 2.78 4.92 4.05
N ASP A 40 2.32 5.11 5.28
CA ASP A 40 2.40 6.37 6.03
C ASP A 40 3.19 6.15 7.33
N PRO A 41 4.53 6.01 7.25
CA PRO A 41 5.36 5.82 8.43
C PRO A 41 5.48 7.07 9.30
N ASP A 42 5.03 8.24 8.80
CA ASP A 42 5.22 9.55 9.43
C ASP A 42 3.97 10.06 10.17
N LYS A 43 2.86 9.30 10.15
CA LYS A 43 1.71 9.63 10.98
C LYS A 43 1.91 9.06 12.39
N PRO A 44 2.20 9.88 13.42
CA PRO A 44 2.08 9.40 14.78
C PRO A 44 0.64 8.91 14.96
N VAL A 45 0.50 7.68 15.46
CA VAL A 45 -0.79 7.16 15.91
C VAL A 45 -1.35 8.16 16.91
N SER A 46 -2.34 8.96 16.49
CA SER A 46 -3.03 9.85 17.42
C SER A 46 -3.75 8.96 18.43
N ALA A 47 -3.19 8.94 19.63
CA ALA A 47 -3.80 8.42 20.85
C ALA A 47 -4.98 9.31 21.29
#